data_AF-A0A8X7QG80-F1
#
_entry.id   AF-A0A8X7QG80-F1
#
_cell.length_a   1.000
_cell.length_b   1.000
_cell.length_c   1.000
_cell.angle_alpha   90.00
_cell.angle_beta   90.00
_cell.angle_gamma   90.00
#
_symmetry.space_group_name_H-M   'P 1'
#
loop_
_entity.id
_entity.type
_entity.pdbx_description
1 polymer ?
#
loop_
_entity_poly.entity_id
_entity_poly.type
_entity_poly.pdbx_seq_one_letter_code
_entity_poly.pdbx_strand_id
1 'polypeptide(L)'
;METFEGRYTVEPVYVDAERLCKHMKPKSPEEYRRCSGGKGLIASKVKVDQTFRPASPWDLPLLSSYMRRFTIETTKKVAEDLQIRAADIRGI
;
A
#
# COMPACT_ATOMS: atom_id res chain seq x y z
N MET A 1 11.50 6.10 20.09
CA MET A 1 12.19 5.97 18.80
C MET A 1 12.99 7.23 18.58
N GLU A 2 14.22 7.10 18.09
CA GLU A 2 15.11 8.25 17.85
C GLU A 2 14.83 8.88 16.48
N THR A 3 14.61 8.04 15.45
CA THR A 3 14.10 8.46 14.15
C THR A 3 13.02 7.51 13.65
N PHE A 4 12.04 8.06 12.93
CA PHE A 4 11.00 7.31 12.26
C PHE A 4 10.58 8.08 11.01
N GLU A 5 11.00 7.59 9.85
CA GLU A 5 10.71 8.16 8.55
C GLU A 5 9.88 7.17 7.74
N GLY A 6 8.76 7.63 7.20
CA GLY A 6 7.88 6.84 6.34
C GLY A 6 7.71 7.54 5.01
N ARG A 7 8.04 6.84 3.92
CA ARG A 7 7.72 7.26 2.55
C ARG A 7 6.63 6.38 2.00
N TYR A 8 5.54 7.01 1.57
CA TYR A 8 4.40 6.35 0.95
C TYR A 8 4.38 6.71 -0.54
N THR A 9 4.32 5.69 -1.39
CA THR A 9 4.12 5.86 -2.84
C THR A 9 2.83 5.15 -3.21
N VAL A 10 1.92 5.88 -3.87
CA VAL A 10 0.62 5.35 -4.28
C VAL A 10 0.58 5.31 -5.80
N GLU A 11 0.36 4.11 -6.35
CA GLU A 11 0.26 3.87 -7.78
C GLU A 11 -1.16 3.38 -8.11
N PRO A 12 -1.81 3.91 -9.17
CA PRO A 12 -3.11 3.41 -9.60
C PRO A 12 -2.96 2.02 -10.24
N VAL A 13 -3.92 1.15 -9.96
CA VAL A 13 -4.05 -0.17 -10.56
C VAL A 13 -5.41 -0.25 -11.24
N TYR A 14 -5.39 -0.40 -12.57
CA TYR A 14 -6.60 -0.46 -13.39
C TYR A 14 -7.13 -1.90 -13.45
N VAL A 15 -8.01 -2.26 -12.52
CA VAL A 15 -8.41 -3.65 -12.23
C VAL A 15 -9.03 -4.32 -13.44
N ASP A 16 -9.94 -3.63 -14.13
CA ASP A 16 -10.66 -4.18 -15.29
C ASP A 16 -9.99 -3.87 -16.63
N ALA A 17 -8.73 -3.43 -16.67
CA ALA A 17 -8.08 -2.98 -17.90
C ALA A 17 -8.05 -4.07 -18.99
N GLU A 18 -7.74 -5.32 -18.64
CA GLU A 18 -7.70 -6.42 -19.61
C GLU A 18 -9.06 -6.70 -20.24
N ARG A 19 -10.13 -6.67 -19.43
CA ARG A 19 -11.50 -6.95 -19.88
C ARG A 19 -12.12 -5.79 -20.64
N LEU A 20 -11.94 -4.56 -20.16
CA LEU A 20 -12.65 -3.38 -20.68
C LEU A 20 -11.84 -2.61 -21.75
N CYS A 21 -10.52 -2.58 -21.64
CA CYS A 21 -9.66 -1.79 -22.53
C CYS A 21 -8.99 -2.62 -23.63
N LYS A 22 -9.21 -3.96 -23.66
CA LYS A 22 -8.74 -4.91 -24.68
C LYS A 22 -7.25 -4.74 -24.98
N HIS A 23 -6.91 -4.07 -26.08
CA HIS A 23 -5.53 -3.90 -26.55
C HIS A 23 -4.83 -2.65 -26.00
N MET A 24 -5.56 -1.76 -25.31
CA MET A 24 -5.02 -0.52 -24.77
C MET A 24 -4.59 -0.72 -23.32
N LYS A 25 -3.31 -0.48 -23.02
CA LYS A 25 -2.80 -0.44 -21.65
C LYS A 25 -2.83 1.02 -21.15
N PRO A 26 -3.84 1.42 -20.37
CA PRO A 26 -3.96 2.80 -19.89
C PRO A 26 -2.78 3.17 -19.00
N LYS A 27 -2.23 4.36 -19.21
CA LYS A 27 -1.15 4.94 -18.39
C LYS A 27 -1.66 6.01 -17.44
N SER A 28 -2.79 6.65 -17.77
CA SER A 28 -3.45 7.63 -16.90
C SER A 28 -4.88 7.24 -16.52
N PRO A 29 -5.43 7.79 -15.41
CA PRO A 29 -6.82 7.59 -15.04
C PRO A 29 -7.82 8.07 -16.11
N GLU A 30 -7.45 9.10 -16.86
CA GLU A 30 -8.27 9.65 -17.95
C GLU A 30 -8.36 8.67 -19.13
N GLU A 31 -7.21 8.12 -19.54
CA GLU A 31 -7.15 7.07 -20.55
C GLU A 31 -7.95 5.85 -20.11
N TYR A 32 -7.81 5.45 -18.84
CA TYR A 32 -8.57 4.33 -18.31
C TYR A 32 -10.07 4.59 -18.31
N ARG A 33 -10.50 5.79 -17.91
CA ARG A 33 -11.92 6.17 -17.91
C ARG A 33 -12.49 6.14 -19.34
N ARG A 34 -11.71 6.59 -20.33
CA ARG A 34 -12.10 6.56 -21.74
C ARG A 34 -12.24 5.14 -22.27
N CYS A 35 -11.26 4.27 -22.05
CA CYS A 35 -11.33 2.90 -22.58
C CYS A 35 -12.31 2.01 -21.82
N SER A 36 -12.49 2.22 -20.51
CA SER A 36 -13.43 1.44 -19.69
C SER A 36 -14.89 1.88 -19.80
N GLY A 37 -15.17 2.95 -20.57
CA GLY A 37 -16.50 3.56 -20.63
C GLY A 37 -16.97 4.11 -19.27
N GLY A 38 -16.03 4.47 -18.39
CA GLY A 38 -16.30 4.95 -17.04
C GLY A 38 -16.77 3.90 -16.04
N LYS A 39 -16.75 2.60 -16.40
CA LYS A 39 -17.23 1.50 -15.55
C LYS A 39 -16.11 0.70 -14.87
N GLY A 40 -14.85 0.95 -15.23
CA GLY A 40 -13.72 0.19 -14.71
C GLY A 40 -13.35 0.59 -13.27
N LEU A 41 -13.00 -0.40 -12.45
CA LEU A 41 -12.55 -0.17 -11.09
C LEU A 41 -11.07 0.26 -11.06
N ILE A 42 -10.78 1.30 -10.27
CA ILE A 42 -9.42 1.75 -9.99
C ILE A 42 -9.08 1.35 -8.57
N ALA A 43 -8.09 0.48 -8.42
CA ALA A 43 -7.45 0.19 -7.15
C ALA A 43 -6.22 1.06 -6.95
N SER A 44 -5.71 1.10 -5.72
CA SER A 44 -4.48 1.81 -5.37
C SER A 44 -3.50 0.83 -4.76
N LYS A 45 -2.32 0.72 -5.37
CA LYS A 45 -1.19 0.00 -4.80
C LYS A 45 -0.37 0.98 -3.98
N VAL A 46 -0.29 0.73 -2.68
CA VAL A 46 0.50 1.54 -1.76
C VAL A 46 1.81 0.80 -1.46
N LYS A 47 2.93 1.46 -1.75
CA LYS A 47 4.26 1.03 -1.30
C LYS A 47 4.67 1.88 -0.10
N VAL A 48 5.03 1.20 0.99
CA VAL A 48 5.47 1.83 2.24
C VAL A 48 6.94 1.49 2.44
N ASP A 49 7.80 2.51 2.38
CA ASP A 49 9.20 2.42 2.75
C ASP A 49 9.37 3.09 4.12
N GLN A 50 9.72 2.32 5.14
CA GLN A 50 9.79 2.77 6.52
C GLN A 50 11.19 2.55 7.08
N THR A 51 11.81 3.65 7.52
CA THR A 51 13.12 3.66 8.19
C THR A 51 12.90 4.07 9.64
N PHE A 52 13.39 3.27 10.57
CA PHE A 52 13.30 3.62 11.99
C PHE A 52 14.62 3.30 12.69
N ARG A 53 14.97 4.14 13.68
CA ARG A 53 16.08 3.92 14.59
C ARG A 53 15.53 3.80 16.02
N PRO A 54 15.66 2.63 16.66
CA PRO A 54 15.32 2.48 18.07
C PRO A 54 16.17 3.44 18.91
N ALA A 55 15.60 3.98 19.99
CA ALA A 55 16.38 4.74 20.96
C ALA A 55 17.15 3.80 21.88
N SER A 56 18.31 4.20 22.37
CA SER A 56 19.07 3.41 23.34
C SER A 56 18.23 3.12 24.61
N PRO A 57 18.21 1.88 25.14
CA PRO A 57 19.07 0.72 24.84
C PRO A 57 18.50 -0.26 23.79
N TRP A 58 17.43 0.11 23.09
CA TRP A 58 16.76 -0.75 22.09
C TRP A 58 17.52 -0.86 20.76
N ASP A 59 18.58 -0.09 20.59
CA ASP A 59 19.47 -0.11 19.42
C ASP A 59 20.48 -1.27 19.45
N LEU A 60 20.62 -1.96 20.59
CA LEU A 60 21.47 -3.14 20.73
C LEU A 60 21.11 -4.24 19.72
N PRO A 61 22.08 -4.97 19.11
CA PRO A 61 21.84 -5.84 17.94
C PRO A 61 20.74 -6.89 18.09
N LEU A 62 20.61 -7.52 19.26
CA LEU A 62 19.58 -8.52 19.53
C LEU A 62 18.19 -7.87 19.69
N LEU A 63 18.12 -6.73 20.38
CA LEU A 63 16.89 -5.99 20.63
C LEU A 63 16.41 -5.27 19.36
N SER A 64 17.32 -4.68 18.59
CA SER A 64 17.00 -3.97 17.36
C SER A 64 16.47 -4.90 16.27
N SER A 65 16.99 -6.12 16.16
CA SER A 65 16.46 -7.16 15.26
C SER A 65 15.04 -7.59 15.65
N TYR A 66 14.79 -7.79 16.95
CA TYR A 66 13.46 -8.09 17.47
C TYR A 66 12.47 -6.94 17.20
N MET A 67 12.85 -5.71 17.51
CA MET A 67 12.03 -4.51 17.26
C MET A 67 11.73 -4.33 15.77
N ARG A 68 12.70 -4.65 14.90
CA ARG A 68 12.51 -4.66 13.44
C ARG A 68 11.47 -5.66 13.01
N ARG A 69 11.58 -6.91 13.48
CA ARG A 69 10.61 -7.95 13.15
C ARG A 69 9.22 -7.58 13.66
N PHE A 70 9.12 -7.13 14.90
CA PHE A 70 7.87 -6.69 15.51
C PHE A 70 7.22 -5.54 14.72
N THR A 71 8.00 -4.54 14.31
CA THR A 71 7.52 -3.41 13.51
C THR A 71 7.00 -3.88 12.16
N ILE A 72 7.72 -4.77 11.47
CA ILE A 72 7.29 -5.33 10.17
C ILE A 72 5.97 -6.12 10.32
N GLU A 73 5.88 -6.99 11.32
CA GLU A 73 4.68 -7.80 11.57
C GLU A 73 3.47 -6.92 11.94
N THR A 74 3.69 -5.89 12.75
CA THR A 74 2.65 -4.93 13.14
C THR A 74 2.18 -4.10 11.96
N THR A 75 3.10 -3.55 11.17
CA THR A 75 2.76 -2.76 9.97
C THR A 75 1.96 -3.59 8.96
N LYS A 76 2.27 -4.88 8.79
CA LYS A 76 1.47 -5.80 7.96
C LYS A 76 0.04 -5.95 8.47
N LYS A 77 -0.13 -6.22 9.77
CA LYS A 77 -1.46 -6.35 10.40
C LYS A 77 -2.28 -5.07 10.26
N VAL A 78 -1.67 -3.90 10.44
CA VAL A 78 -2.33 -2.61 10.25
C VAL A 78 -2.75 -2.42 8.79
N ALA A 79 -1.92 -2.83 7.83
CA ALA A 79 -2.27 -2.77 6.41
C ALA A 79 -3.45 -3.69 6.06
N GLU A 80 -3.49 -4.89 6.62
CA GLU A 80 -4.60 -5.83 6.48
C GLU A 80 -5.89 -5.28 7.11
N ASP A 81 -5.83 -4.73 8.32
CA ASP A 81 -7.00 -4.10 8.97
C ASP A 81 -7.54 -2.93 8.13
N LEU A 82 -6.65 -2.10 7.58
CA LEU A 82 -7.04 -1.03 6.65
C LEU A 82 -7.75 -1.56 5.40
N GLN A 83 -7.28 -2.68 4.83
CA GLN A 83 -7.92 -3.31 3.67
C GLN A 83 -9.30 -3.85 4.02
N ILE A 84 -9.44 -4.54 5.16
CA ILE A 84 -10.71 -5.09 5.65
C ILE A 84 -11.71 -3.95 5.89
N ARG A 85 -11.32 -2.92 6.66
CA ARG A 85 -12.21 -1.77 6.92
C ARG A 85 -12.56 -1.00 5.65
N ALA A 86 -11.64 -0.91 4.69
CA ALA A 86 -11.94 -0.30 3.40
C ALA A 86 -12.95 -1.13 2.59
N ALA A 87 -12.92 -2.46 2.70
CA ALA A 87 -13.94 -3.33 2.10
C ALA A 87 -15.30 -3.14 2.79
N ASP A 88 -15.33 -3.14 4.13
CA ASP A 88 -16.54 -2.91 4.92
C ASP A 88 -17.21 -1.57 4.56
N ILE A 89 -16.43 -0.48 4.47
CA ILE A 89 -16.95 0.86 4.08
C ILE A 89 -17.52 0.85 2.66
N ARG A 90 -16.95 0.04 1.76
CA ARG A 90 -17.45 -0.11 0.38
C ARG A 90 -18.66 -1.05 0.29
N GLY A 91 -19.00 -1.76 1.37
CA GLY A 91 -20.08 -2.73 1.42
C GLY A 91 -19.80 -3.99 0.59
N ILE A 92 -18.52 -4.39 0.50
CA ILE A 92 -18.06 -5.61 -0.21
C ILE A 92 -17.80 -6.72 0.81
#